data_AF-A0A820VZN9-F1
#
_entry.id   AF-A0A820VZN9-F1
#
_cell.length_a   1.000
_cell.length_b   1.000
_cell.length_c   1.000
_cell.angle_alpha   90.00
_cell.angle_beta   90.00
_cell.angle_gamma   90.00
#
_symmetry.space_group_name_H-M   'P 1'
#
loop_
_entity.id
_entity.type
_entity.pdbx_description
1 polymer ?
#
loop_
_entity_poly.entity_id
_entity_poly.type
_entity_poly.pdbx_seq_one_letter_code
_entity_poly.pdbx_strand_id
1 'polypeptide(L)'
;MMNSNETNEQCCLSPLDSARFIMERARHVSINSSSLRKLADTISCAMMDGECTPDDWIGSDVGPPKGNDQSTIDWIFLASTLNFSFWTDDNQNESYCRKYKKNIYYGYYALCVAINQALDEGIDIINAEYYSKLTLDQIKYIFQSTENSSELPMLNERLNILRETGSILLKEYDGHFSRCIEQSGGSAVDLVELIVKKFPAYRDEAVYDGQKVSFYKRAQILVADIWGCFNGHGFGHFTDMDGLTMFADYRVPQVLSHEGVLIYSNELKCRLERKEEIPFGDRDECEIRAASILAVQLLVNQANEKIPLEKDTGDGGQRLNAPLVDVYLWRRRRQFTDLYKQTPFHRTRSIFY
;
A
#
# COMPACT_ATOMS: atom_id res chain seq x y z
N MET A 1 44.39 -9.73 23.04
CA MET A 1 43.76 -8.72 22.16
C MET A 1 42.47 -9.32 21.64
N MET A 2 41.34 -8.92 22.22
CA MET A 2 40.01 -9.29 21.73
C MET A 2 39.74 -8.46 20.48
N ASN A 3 39.55 -9.10 19.34
CA ASN A 3 39.07 -8.44 18.12
C ASN A 3 37.56 -8.22 18.27
N SER A 4 37.20 -6.99 18.60
CA SER A 4 35.87 -6.43 18.43
C SER A 4 35.59 -6.20 16.94
N ASN A 5 35.07 -7.23 16.26
CA ASN A 5 34.31 -7.03 15.02
C ASN A 5 32.82 -7.15 15.38
N GLU A 6 32.34 -6.21 16.19
CA GLU A 6 30.92 -5.85 16.14
C GLU A 6 30.77 -5.03 14.87
N THR A 7 30.32 -5.69 13.80
CA THR A 7 29.71 -4.99 12.67
C THR A 7 28.59 -4.14 13.25
N ASN A 8 28.79 -2.83 13.26
CA ASN A 8 27.80 -1.84 13.64
C ASN A 8 26.67 -1.94 12.60
N GLU A 9 25.76 -2.91 12.77
CA GLU A 9 24.59 -3.05 11.91
C GLU A 9 23.73 -1.82 12.15
N GLN A 10 23.84 -0.88 11.24
CA GLN A 10 23.06 0.35 11.27
C GLN A 10 21.57 -0.04 11.26
N CYS A 11 20.86 0.34 12.33
CA CYS A 11 19.45 0.03 12.50
C CYS A 11 18.65 0.60 11.32
N CYS A 12 17.71 -0.18 10.79
CA CYS A 12 16.81 0.27 9.73
C CYS A 12 15.86 1.33 10.31
N LEU A 13 15.77 2.49 9.67
CA LEU A 13 14.89 3.56 10.14
C LEU A 13 13.42 3.21 9.90
N SER A 14 12.52 3.72 10.76
CA SER A 14 11.07 3.65 10.54
C SER A 14 10.66 4.32 9.22
N PRO A 15 9.49 4.06 8.63
CA PRO A 15 9.07 4.72 7.38
C PRO A 15 9.08 6.25 7.45
N LEU A 16 8.62 6.83 8.56
CA LEU A 16 8.61 8.28 8.72
C LEU A 16 10.01 8.87 8.95
N ASP A 17 10.87 8.19 9.71
CA ASP A 17 12.25 8.65 9.93
C ASP A 17 13.12 8.46 8.68
N SER A 18 12.87 7.39 7.92
CA SER A 18 13.42 7.20 6.58
C SER A 18 13.06 8.36 5.67
N ALA A 19 11.78 8.74 5.64
CA ALA A 19 11.32 9.86 4.84
C ALA A 19 12.00 11.18 5.22
N ARG A 20 12.12 11.47 6.53
CA ARG A 20 12.85 12.66 7.02
C ARG A 20 14.32 12.63 6.60
N PHE A 21 15.00 11.51 6.85
CA PHE A 21 16.42 11.32 6.54
C PHE A 21 16.71 11.51 5.04
N ILE A 22 15.89 10.93 4.18
CA ILE A 22 16.02 11.05 2.72
C ILE A 22 15.74 12.49 2.28
N MET A 23 14.68 13.13 2.79
CA MET A 23 14.29 14.47 2.36
C MET A 23 15.28 15.56 2.77
N GLU A 24 16.06 15.37 3.83
CA GLU A 24 17.19 16.26 4.17
C GLU A 24 18.34 16.21 3.14
N ARG A 25 18.41 15.13 2.34
CA ARG A 25 19.50 14.82 1.40
C ARG A 25 19.03 14.75 -0.05
N ALA A 26 17.73 14.96 -0.28
CA ALA A 26 17.10 14.82 -1.59
C ALA A 26 17.67 15.84 -2.58
N ARG A 27 17.87 15.40 -3.82
CA ARG A 27 18.44 16.22 -4.90
C ARG A 27 17.41 16.57 -5.96
N HIS A 28 16.48 15.66 -6.21
CA HIS A 28 15.59 15.72 -7.36
C HIS A 28 14.13 15.92 -6.98
N VAL A 29 13.78 15.84 -5.69
CA VAL A 29 12.41 16.02 -5.19
C VAL A 29 12.37 17.05 -4.06
N SER A 30 11.35 17.91 -4.07
CA SER A 30 11.07 18.88 -2.99
C SER A 30 9.57 19.07 -2.77
N ILE A 31 9.19 19.61 -1.62
CA ILE A 31 7.78 19.81 -1.22
C ILE A 31 7.43 21.31 -1.30
N ASN A 32 6.43 21.65 -2.10
CA ASN A 32 5.94 23.02 -2.21
C ASN A 32 4.94 23.36 -1.09
N SER A 33 5.36 24.17 -0.11
CA SER A 33 4.51 24.53 1.04
C SER A 33 3.23 25.28 0.67
N SER A 34 3.21 26.03 -0.45
CA SER A 34 2.03 26.79 -0.88
C SER A 34 0.95 25.89 -1.47
N SER A 35 1.34 24.95 -2.33
CA SER A 35 0.43 23.94 -2.89
C SER A 35 -0.03 22.98 -1.80
N LEU A 36 0.86 22.62 -0.88
CA LEU A 36 0.54 21.77 0.26
C LEU A 36 -0.57 22.38 1.13
N ARG A 37 -0.48 23.69 1.45
CA ARG A 37 -1.55 24.39 2.19
C ARG A 37 -2.90 24.32 1.48
N LYS A 38 -2.92 24.55 0.16
CA LYS A 38 -4.15 24.51 -0.65
C LYS A 38 -4.77 23.10 -0.67
N LEU A 39 -3.93 22.07 -0.82
CA LEU A 39 -4.41 20.70 -0.79
C LEU A 39 -4.91 20.30 0.62
N ALA A 40 -4.24 20.76 1.68
CA ALA A 40 -4.71 20.58 3.05
C ALA A 40 -6.08 21.24 3.29
N ASP A 41 -6.32 22.43 2.74
CA ASP A 41 -7.66 23.06 2.76
C ASP A 41 -8.71 22.13 2.12
N THR A 42 -8.43 21.64 0.91
CA THR A 42 -9.33 20.73 0.19
C THR A 42 -9.63 19.45 0.98
N ILE A 43 -8.61 18.82 1.55
CA ILE A 43 -8.76 17.60 2.36
C ILE A 43 -9.57 17.88 3.63
N SER A 44 -9.32 19.01 4.31
CA SER A 44 -10.07 19.37 5.52
C SER A 44 -11.56 19.57 5.24
N CYS A 45 -11.91 20.20 4.10
CA CYS A 45 -13.30 20.31 3.66
C CYS A 45 -13.90 18.94 3.34
N ALA A 46 -13.20 18.11 2.56
CA ALA A 46 -13.66 16.77 2.20
C ALA A 46 -13.90 15.88 3.43
N MET A 47 -13.06 16.00 4.47
CA MET A 47 -13.27 15.31 5.75
C MET A 47 -14.55 15.80 6.44
N MET A 48 -14.76 17.12 6.54
CA MET A 48 -15.97 17.69 7.15
C MET A 48 -17.25 17.33 6.37
N ASP A 49 -17.14 17.11 5.07
CA ASP A 49 -18.23 16.66 4.19
C ASP A 49 -18.45 15.12 4.23
N GLY A 50 -17.64 14.38 5.00
CA GLY A 50 -17.77 12.93 5.17
C GLY A 50 -17.20 12.09 4.02
N GLU A 51 -16.29 12.64 3.21
CA GLU A 51 -15.67 11.93 2.07
C GLU A 51 -14.40 11.14 2.44
N CYS A 52 -13.96 11.23 3.70
CA CYS A 52 -12.75 10.60 4.22
C CYS A 52 -13.10 9.62 5.35
N THR A 53 -13.81 8.54 5.04
CA THR A 53 -14.27 7.56 6.05
C THR A 53 -13.56 6.20 5.91
N PRO A 54 -13.48 5.41 7.00
CA PRO A 54 -12.96 4.03 6.92
C PRO A 54 -13.77 3.12 5.98
N ASP A 55 -15.08 3.36 5.84
CA ASP A 55 -15.98 2.62 4.93
C ASP A 55 -15.53 2.70 3.46
N ASP A 56 -14.66 3.66 3.11
CA ASP A 56 -14.19 3.92 1.75
C ASP A 56 -13.08 2.96 1.27
N TRP A 57 -12.54 2.12 2.15
CA TRP A 57 -11.34 1.32 1.90
C TRP A 57 -11.60 0.10 1.02
N ILE A 58 -12.78 -0.48 1.18
CA ILE A 58 -13.19 -1.64 0.42
C ILE A 58 -14.22 -1.20 -0.59
N GLY A 59 -13.80 -1.11 -1.86
CA GLY A 59 -14.72 -0.95 -2.99
C GLY A 59 -15.82 -1.99 -2.89
N SER A 60 -17.02 -1.55 -2.52
CA SER A 60 -18.09 -2.36 -1.94
C SER A 60 -18.60 -3.52 -2.82
N ASP A 61 -18.21 -3.54 -4.10
CA ASP A 61 -18.57 -4.58 -5.06
C ASP A 61 -17.51 -5.66 -5.30
N VAL A 62 -16.25 -5.44 -4.90
CA VAL A 62 -15.12 -6.36 -5.20
C VAL A 62 -14.23 -6.65 -4.00
N GLY A 63 -14.64 -6.21 -2.81
CA GLY A 63 -13.95 -6.46 -1.54
C GLY A 63 -13.99 -7.90 -1.03
N PRO A 64 -13.48 -8.14 0.20
CA PRO A 64 -13.68 -9.40 0.90
C PRO A 64 -15.19 -9.73 1.02
N PRO A 65 -15.54 -11.01 1.07
CA PRO A 65 -16.89 -11.44 1.42
C PRO A 65 -17.33 -10.85 2.76
N LYS A 66 -18.60 -10.43 2.84
CA LYS A 66 -19.18 -9.82 4.05
C LYS A 66 -19.34 -10.89 5.14
N GLY A 67 -18.38 -10.97 6.05
CA GLY A 67 -18.40 -11.90 7.19
C GLY A 67 -17.86 -11.30 8.48
N ASN A 68 -16.92 -10.34 8.39
CA ASN A 68 -16.18 -9.78 9.53
C ASN A 68 -15.65 -10.89 10.45
N ASP A 69 -15.14 -11.95 9.83
CA ASP A 69 -14.67 -13.16 10.51
C ASP A 69 -13.25 -13.54 10.07
N GLN A 70 -12.80 -14.72 10.47
CA GLN A 70 -11.51 -15.27 10.08
C GLN A 70 -11.28 -15.28 8.56
N SER A 71 -12.31 -15.63 7.78
CA SER A 71 -12.20 -15.70 6.33
C SER A 71 -12.01 -14.32 5.70
N THR A 72 -12.60 -13.28 6.30
CA THR A 72 -12.36 -11.88 5.91
C THR A 72 -10.89 -11.50 6.13
N ILE A 73 -10.29 -11.88 7.26
CA ILE A 73 -8.88 -11.61 7.54
C ILE A 73 -7.96 -12.35 6.56
N ASP A 74 -8.21 -13.64 6.32
CA ASP A 74 -7.39 -14.44 5.41
C ASP A 74 -7.50 -13.94 3.96
N TRP A 75 -8.68 -13.45 3.55
CA TRP A 75 -8.87 -12.76 2.27
C TRP A 75 -8.06 -11.47 2.18
N ILE A 76 -8.14 -10.60 3.20
CA ILE A 76 -7.40 -9.32 3.23
C ILE A 76 -5.90 -9.60 3.17
N PHE A 77 -5.43 -10.55 3.97
CA PHE A 77 -4.04 -10.94 4.00
C PHE A 77 -3.54 -11.43 2.63
N LEU A 78 -4.31 -12.29 1.95
CA LEU A 78 -4.00 -12.75 0.59
C LEU A 78 -3.94 -11.57 -0.40
N ALA A 79 -4.96 -10.70 -0.39
CA ALA A 79 -5.05 -9.55 -1.29
C ALA A 79 -3.88 -8.58 -1.09
N SER A 80 -3.57 -8.20 0.16
CA SER A 80 -2.44 -7.32 0.49
C SER A 80 -1.09 -7.98 0.18
N THR A 81 -0.94 -9.29 0.38
CA THR A 81 0.25 -10.07 -0.01
C THR A 81 0.51 -9.94 -1.52
N LEU A 82 -0.54 -9.88 -2.32
CA LEU A 82 -0.47 -9.74 -3.77
C LEU A 82 -0.59 -8.28 -4.25
N ASN A 83 -0.59 -7.27 -3.38
CA ASN A 83 -0.83 -5.88 -3.76
C ASN A 83 0.46 -5.15 -4.21
N PHE A 84 1.00 -5.54 -5.37
CA PHE A 84 2.21 -4.91 -5.96
C PHE A 84 2.25 -4.95 -7.50
N SER A 85 2.98 -4.04 -8.13
CA SER A 85 3.40 -4.04 -9.55
C SER A 85 2.30 -4.27 -10.60
N PHE A 86 1.15 -3.61 -10.46
CA PHE A 86 0.03 -3.76 -11.41
C PHE A 86 0.19 -3.04 -12.75
N TRP A 87 1.17 -2.14 -12.90
CA TRP A 87 1.38 -1.45 -14.15
C TRP A 87 1.96 -2.42 -15.19
N THR A 88 1.49 -2.32 -16.43
CA THR A 88 1.97 -3.14 -17.55
C THR A 88 2.88 -2.32 -18.45
N ASP A 89 3.78 -3.00 -19.15
CA ASP A 89 4.58 -2.37 -20.18
C ASP A 89 3.67 -1.89 -21.32
N ASP A 90 4.04 -0.81 -22.02
CA ASP A 90 3.19 -0.18 -23.06
C ASP A 90 3.09 -1.04 -24.36
N ASN A 91 3.43 -2.32 -24.29
CA ASN A 91 3.58 -3.22 -25.43
C ASN A 91 2.21 -3.84 -25.81
N GLN A 92 1.44 -3.08 -26.58
CA GLN A 92 0.29 -3.46 -27.44
C GLN A 92 -0.97 -4.07 -26.80
N ASN A 93 -0.90 -4.75 -25.66
CA ASN A 93 -2.07 -5.33 -25.00
C ASN A 93 -2.65 -4.39 -23.93
N GLU A 94 -3.96 -4.48 -23.68
CA GLU A 94 -4.56 -3.81 -22.54
C GLU A 94 -3.92 -4.31 -21.23
N SER A 95 -3.87 -3.44 -20.21
CA SER A 95 -3.38 -3.84 -18.88
C SER A 95 -4.20 -4.99 -18.31
N TYR A 96 -3.60 -5.77 -17.40
CA TYR A 96 -4.27 -6.86 -16.69
C TYR A 96 -5.67 -6.43 -16.20
N CYS A 97 -6.69 -7.19 -16.60
CA CYS A 97 -8.08 -6.85 -16.33
C CYS A 97 -8.98 -8.07 -16.15
N ARG A 98 -10.01 -7.90 -15.32
CA ARG A 98 -11.04 -8.92 -15.05
C ARG A 98 -12.42 -8.37 -15.28
N LYS A 99 -13.26 -9.16 -15.94
CA LYS A 99 -14.70 -8.89 -16.07
C LYS A 99 -15.43 -9.43 -14.85
N TYR A 100 -16.23 -8.58 -14.21
CA TYR A 100 -17.14 -8.98 -13.15
C TYR A 100 -18.45 -8.19 -13.24
N LYS A 101 -19.57 -8.92 -13.22
CA LYS A 101 -20.90 -8.38 -13.57
C LYS A 101 -20.84 -7.67 -14.95
N LYS A 102 -21.22 -6.40 -15.02
CA LYS A 102 -21.22 -5.58 -16.26
C LYS A 102 -19.96 -4.70 -16.42
N ASN A 103 -18.99 -4.81 -15.51
CA ASN A 103 -17.85 -3.91 -15.43
C ASN A 103 -16.53 -4.65 -15.73
N ILE A 104 -15.56 -3.89 -16.25
CA ILE A 104 -14.16 -4.32 -16.39
C ILE A 104 -13.35 -3.64 -15.29
N TYR A 105 -12.63 -4.44 -14.52
CA TYR A 105 -11.76 -3.98 -13.44
C TYR A 105 -10.30 -4.12 -13.86
N TYR A 106 -9.46 -3.19 -13.40
CA TYR A 106 -8.03 -3.14 -13.69
C TYR A 106 -7.20 -3.08 -12.41
N GLY A 107 -5.94 -3.49 -12.49
CA GLY A 107 -4.97 -3.41 -11.38
C GLY A 107 -5.47 -4.10 -10.12
N TYR A 108 -5.38 -3.43 -8.97
CA TYR A 108 -5.78 -4.00 -7.68
C TYR A 108 -7.22 -4.54 -7.67
N TYR A 109 -8.19 -3.84 -8.27
CA TYR A 109 -9.57 -4.36 -8.30
C TYR A 109 -9.73 -5.57 -9.22
N ALA A 110 -8.89 -5.71 -10.27
CA ALA A 110 -8.88 -6.94 -11.06
C ALA A 110 -8.36 -8.12 -10.23
N LEU A 111 -7.34 -7.89 -9.39
CA LEU A 111 -6.86 -8.90 -8.44
C LEU A 111 -7.98 -9.33 -7.47
N CYS A 112 -8.68 -8.38 -6.85
CA CYS A 112 -9.76 -8.71 -5.92
C CYS A 112 -10.90 -9.49 -6.59
N VAL A 113 -11.26 -9.12 -7.82
CA VAL A 113 -12.22 -9.87 -8.65
C VAL A 113 -11.73 -11.30 -8.89
N ALA A 114 -10.44 -11.50 -9.21
CA ALA A 114 -9.90 -12.84 -9.44
C ALA A 114 -9.96 -13.72 -8.18
N ILE A 115 -9.67 -13.15 -7.01
CA ILE A 115 -9.78 -13.85 -5.73
C ILE A 115 -11.24 -14.26 -5.48
N ASN A 116 -12.19 -13.33 -5.64
CA ASN A 116 -13.61 -13.62 -5.42
C ASN A 116 -14.16 -14.64 -6.41
N GLN A 117 -13.78 -14.57 -7.68
CA GLN A 117 -14.20 -15.56 -8.69
C GLN A 117 -13.63 -16.95 -8.40
N ALA A 118 -12.39 -17.05 -7.90
CA ALA A 118 -11.85 -18.34 -7.47
C ALA A 118 -12.67 -18.93 -6.30
N LEU A 119 -13.05 -18.11 -5.32
CA LEU A 119 -13.93 -18.54 -4.22
C LEU A 119 -15.32 -18.96 -4.73
N ASP A 120 -15.91 -18.21 -5.66
CA ASP A 120 -17.20 -18.54 -6.31
C ASP A 120 -17.13 -19.88 -7.07
N GLU A 121 -15.96 -20.24 -7.62
CA GLU A 121 -15.67 -21.52 -8.29
C GLU A 121 -15.36 -22.66 -7.30
N GLY A 122 -15.37 -22.41 -5.99
CA GLY A 122 -15.04 -23.40 -4.96
C GLY A 122 -13.55 -23.65 -4.79
N ILE A 123 -12.68 -22.76 -5.31
CA ILE A 123 -11.24 -22.79 -5.08
C ILE A 123 -10.94 -22.06 -3.76
N ASP A 124 -10.40 -22.79 -2.80
CA ASP A 124 -10.06 -22.28 -1.46
C ASP A 124 -8.76 -21.44 -1.46
N ILE A 125 -8.74 -20.37 -2.27
CA ILE A 125 -7.55 -19.54 -2.55
C ILE A 125 -7.07 -18.75 -1.32
N ILE A 126 -7.92 -18.58 -0.30
CA ILE A 126 -7.58 -17.87 0.95
C ILE A 126 -6.98 -18.79 2.03
N ASN A 127 -6.96 -20.11 1.82
CA ASN A 127 -6.44 -21.08 2.76
C ASN A 127 -4.93 -21.29 2.57
N ALA A 128 -4.15 -21.08 3.64
CA ALA A 128 -2.70 -21.26 3.64
C ALA A 128 -2.24 -22.66 3.23
N GLU A 129 -3.00 -23.70 3.57
CA GLU A 129 -2.69 -25.06 3.13
C GLU A 129 -2.82 -25.22 1.61
N TYR A 130 -3.80 -24.54 1.01
CA TYR A 130 -4.01 -24.56 -0.43
C TYR A 130 -2.90 -23.79 -1.15
N TYR A 131 -2.74 -22.50 -0.84
CA TYR A 131 -1.81 -21.66 -1.59
C TYR A 131 -0.33 -21.94 -1.29
N SER A 132 -0.01 -22.60 -0.16
CA SER A 132 1.35 -23.11 0.10
C SER A 132 1.79 -24.22 -0.87
N LYS A 133 0.82 -24.90 -1.51
CA LYS A 133 1.04 -26.01 -2.46
C LYS A 133 0.64 -25.66 -3.88
N LEU A 134 0.21 -24.42 -4.13
CA LEU A 134 -0.27 -23.94 -5.43
C LEU A 134 0.75 -24.22 -6.53
N THR A 135 0.32 -24.63 -7.72
CA THR A 135 1.18 -24.85 -8.89
C THR A 135 1.16 -23.66 -9.84
N LEU A 136 2.11 -23.62 -10.78
CA LEU A 136 2.15 -22.56 -11.81
C LEU A 136 0.91 -22.58 -12.70
N ASP A 137 0.39 -23.77 -13.03
CA ASP A 137 -0.81 -23.88 -13.87
C ASP A 137 -2.07 -23.42 -13.11
N GLN A 138 -2.17 -23.75 -11.82
CA GLN A 138 -3.27 -23.28 -10.98
C GLN A 138 -3.25 -21.76 -10.82
N ILE A 139 -2.10 -21.15 -10.49
CA ILE A 139 -2.05 -19.68 -10.33
C ILE A 139 -2.30 -18.95 -11.64
N LYS A 140 -1.87 -19.51 -12.78
CA LYS A 140 -2.19 -19.00 -14.13
C LYS A 140 -3.70 -19.05 -14.41
N TYR A 141 -4.36 -20.14 -14.04
CA TYR A 141 -5.81 -20.29 -14.17
C TYR A 141 -6.54 -19.25 -13.29
N ILE A 142 -6.22 -19.20 -11.99
CA ILE A 142 -6.86 -18.31 -11.02
C ILE A 142 -6.75 -16.84 -11.44
N PHE A 143 -5.55 -16.40 -11.83
CA PHE A 143 -5.30 -15.00 -12.19
C PHE A 143 -5.31 -14.76 -13.70
N GLN A 144 -5.91 -15.65 -14.50
CA GLN A 144 -6.02 -15.45 -15.94
C GLN A 144 -6.71 -14.12 -16.26
N SER A 145 -6.17 -13.37 -17.21
CA SER A 145 -6.78 -12.10 -17.64
C SER A 145 -7.92 -12.32 -18.62
N THR A 146 -8.72 -11.29 -18.86
CA THR A 146 -9.74 -11.31 -19.94
C THR A 146 -9.06 -11.43 -21.33
N GLU A 147 -9.73 -11.99 -22.33
CA GLU A 147 -9.20 -12.05 -23.71
C GLU A 147 -8.64 -10.69 -24.19
N ASN A 148 -7.51 -10.72 -24.89
CA ASN A 148 -6.77 -9.55 -25.42
C ASN A 148 -6.17 -8.59 -24.39
N SER A 149 -5.95 -9.05 -23.15
CA SER A 149 -5.24 -8.29 -22.12
C SER A 149 -3.99 -9.02 -21.61
N SER A 150 -3.08 -8.26 -21.04
CA SER A 150 -1.79 -8.75 -20.53
C SER A 150 -1.98 -9.67 -19.32
N GLU A 151 -1.05 -10.62 -19.13
CA GLU A 151 -1.00 -11.42 -17.90
C GLU A 151 -0.77 -10.52 -16.67
N LEU A 152 -1.20 -11.00 -15.49
CA LEU A 152 -0.88 -10.35 -14.23
C LEU A 152 0.64 -10.29 -14.05
N PRO A 153 1.26 -9.09 -13.91
CA PRO A 153 2.70 -9.00 -13.82
C PRO A 153 3.25 -9.76 -12.61
N MET A 154 4.47 -10.28 -12.78
CA MET A 154 5.24 -10.97 -11.74
C MET A 154 4.55 -12.22 -11.17
N LEU A 155 3.90 -13.02 -12.03
CA LEU A 155 3.13 -14.18 -11.60
C LEU A 155 3.98 -15.25 -10.89
N ASN A 156 5.24 -15.44 -11.30
CA ASN A 156 6.15 -16.39 -10.65
C ASN A 156 6.53 -15.92 -9.24
N GLU A 157 6.81 -14.63 -9.08
CA GLU A 157 7.11 -14.01 -7.79
C GLU A 157 5.90 -14.09 -6.86
N ARG A 158 4.69 -13.84 -7.37
CA ARG A 158 3.43 -14.04 -6.62
C ARG A 158 3.29 -15.48 -6.14
N LEU A 159 3.54 -16.46 -7.01
CA LEU A 159 3.48 -17.88 -6.63
C LEU A 159 4.48 -18.20 -5.52
N ASN A 160 5.72 -17.73 -5.65
CA ASN A 160 6.76 -17.97 -4.65
C ASN A 160 6.40 -17.31 -3.31
N ILE A 161 5.89 -16.08 -3.33
CA ILE A 161 5.45 -15.37 -2.13
C ILE A 161 4.27 -16.10 -1.46
N LEU A 162 3.26 -16.55 -2.22
CA LEU A 162 2.16 -17.33 -1.66
C LEU A 162 2.66 -18.59 -0.97
N ARG A 163 3.58 -19.32 -1.62
CA ARG A 163 4.17 -20.53 -1.05
C ARG A 163 4.94 -20.28 0.23
N GLU A 164 5.78 -19.24 0.25
CA GLU A 164 6.58 -18.84 1.41
C GLU A 164 5.66 -18.42 2.57
N THR A 165 4.77 -17.46 2.32
CA THR A 165 3.85 -16.93 3.31
C THR A 165 2.91 -17.99 3.87
N GLY A 166 2.39 -18.89 3.02
CA GLY A 166 1.52 -19.98 3.47
C GLY A 166 2.26 -20.96 4.37
N SER A 167 3.52 -21.27 4.03
CA SER A 167 4.38 -22.11 4.87
C SER A 167 4.66 -21.49 6.24
N ILE A 168 4.86 -20.16 6.29
CA ILE A 168 5.04 -19.43 7.56
C ILE A 168 3.77 -19.48 8.40
N LEU A 169 2.60 -19.22 7.80
CA LEU A 169 1.32 -19.28 8.51
C LEU A 169 1.02 -20.66 9.08
N LEU A 170 1.22 -21.72 8.31
CA LEU A 170 1.01 -23.09 8.77
C LEU A 170 1.93 -23.47 9.93
N LYS A 171 3.16 -22.96 9.93
CA LYS A 171 4.18 -23.29 10.94
C LYS A 171 4.02 -22.50 12.24
N GLU A 172 3.66 -21.22 12.15
CA GLU A 172 3.75 -20.28 13.27
C GLU A 172 2.40 -19.70 13.72
N TYR A 173 1.34 -19.89 12.93
CA TYR A 173 0.07 -19.19 13.09
C TYR A 173 -1.16 -20.08 12.82
N ASP A 174 -1.01 -21.40 12.94
CA ASP A 174 -2.08 -22.39 12.69
C ASP A 174 -2.80 -22.21 11.34
N GLY A 175 -2.10 -21.68 10.33
CA GLY A 175 -2.64 -21.42 9.00
C GLY A 175 -3.43 -20.11 8.84
N HIS A 176 -3.56 -19.30 9.89
CA HIS A 176 -4.46 -18.14 9.93
C HIS A 176 -3.74 -16.84 10.33
N PHE A 177 -3.91 -15.76 9.54
CA PHE A 177 -3.21 -14.50 9.83
C PHE A 177 -3.73 -13.78 11.09
N SER A 178 -4.96 -14.07 11.52
CA SER A 178 -5.53 -13.54 12.77
C SER A 178 -4.66 -13.81 14.00
N ARG A 179 -3.95 -14.94 14.05
CA ARG A 179 -2.98 -15.26 15.12
C ARG A 179 -1.80 -14.28 15.17
N CYS A 180 -1.41 -13.75 14.01
CA CYS A 180 -0.40 -12.70 13.91
C CYS A 180 -0.96 -11.37 14.44
N ILE A 181 -2.22 -11.05 14.14
CA ILE A 181 -2.92 -9.86 14.67
C ILE A 181 -2.99 -9.94 16.20
N GLU A 182 -3.40 -11.08 16.77
CA GLU A 182 -3.48 -11.28 18.22
C GLU A 182 -2.14 -11.01 18.94
N GLN A 183 -1.01 -11.36 18.31
CA GLN A 183 0.33 -11.13 18.87
C GLN A 183 0.75 -9.66 18.91
N SER A 184 0.12 -8.78 18.11
CA SER A 184 0.41 -7.34 18.12
C SER A 184 -0.16 -6.60 19.34
N GLY A 185 -1.02 -7.24 20.14
CA GLY A 185 -1.61 -6.63 21.31
C GLY A 185 -2.50 -5.41 21.03
N GLY A 186 -2.97 -5.24 19.79
CA GLY A 186 -3.78 -4.08 19.38
C GLY A 186 -2.96 -2.85 18.98
N SER A 187 -1.64 -2.97 18.77
CA SER A 187 -0.82 -1.92 18.15
C SER A 187 -0.67 -2.16 16.65
N ALA A 188 -1.04 -1.14 15.86
CA ALA A 188 -0.82 -1.08 14.43
C ALA A 188 0.68 -1.07 14.08
N VAL A 189 1.49 -0.34 14.86
CA VAL A 189 2.95 -0.25 14.66
C VAL A 189 3.61 -1.59 14.95
N ASP A 190 3.28 -2.22 16.09
CA ASP A 190 3.82 -3.53 16.45
C ASP A 190 3.39 -4.61 15.45
N LEU A 191 2.17 -4.52 14.90
CA LEU A 191 1.73 -5.44 13.85
C LEU A 191 2.55 -5.26 12.56
N VAL A 192 2.85 -4.02 12.14
CA VAL A 192 3.75 -3.76 10.99
C VAL A 192 5.13 -4.36 11.25
N GLU A 193 5.72 -4.14 12.43
CA GLU A 193 7.02 -4.71 12.78
C GLU A 193 7.00 -6.24 12.78
N LEU A 194 5.95 -6.84 13.32
CA LEU A 194 5.77 -8.29 13.34
C LEU A 194 5.64 -8.85 11.92
N ILE A 195 4.86 -8.21 11.05
CA ILE A 195 4.71 -8.59 9.64
C ILE A 195 6.07 -8.58 8.94
N VAL A 196 6.80 -7.47 9.03
CA VAL A 196 8.12 -7.29 8.39
C VAL A 196 9.13 -8.32 8.90
N LYS A 197 9.11 -8.61 10.20
CA LYS A 197 9.98 -9.61 10.83
C LYS A 197 9.69 -11.04 10.37
N LYS A 198 8.41 -11.38 10.18
CA LYS A 198 7.95 -12.75 9.95
C LYS A 198 7.81 -13.12 8.48
N PHE A 199 7.44 -12.16 7.64
CA PHE A 199 7.15 -12.37 6.22
C PHE A 199 8.17 -11.62 5.35
N PRO A 200 9.21 -12.29 4.82
CA PRO A 200 10.28 -11.64 4.07
C PRO A 200 9.81 -10.76 2.91
N ALA A 201 8.74 -11.17 2.23
CA ALA A 201 8.14 -10.39 1.14
C ALA A 201 7.76 -8.96 1.58
N TYR A 202 7.45 -8.72 2.85
CA TYR A 202 7.04 -7.41 3.35
C TYR A 202 8.21 -6.48 3.75
N ARG A 203 9.47 -6.96 3.70
CA ARG A 203 10.69 -6.19 4.04
C ARG A 203 11.10 -5.20 2.95
N ASP A 204 10.23 -4.21 2.73
CA ASP A 204 10.42 -3.07 1.81
C ASP A 204 11.45 -2.09 2.39
N GLU A 205 12.72 -2.46 2.23
CA GLU A 205 13.92 -1.76 2.72
C GLU A 205 14.89 -1.45 1.56
N ALA A 206 15.61 -0.34 1.68
CA ALA A 206 16.66 0.07 0.74
C ALA A 206 17.85 0.67 1.50
N VAL A 207 18.95 0.95 0.78
CA VAL A 207 20.10 1.67 1.34
C VAL A 207 20.21 3.03 0.63
N TYR A 208 20.07 4.11 1.40
CA TYR A 208 20.16 5.48 0.89
C TYR A 208 21.30 6.21 1.60
N ASP A 209 22.30 6.67 0.85
CA ASP A 209 23.50 7.35 1.39
C ASP A 209 24.15 6.59 2.56
N GLY A 210 24.20 5.26 2.46
CA GLY A 210 24.79 4.36 3.46
C GLY A 210 23.87 3.99 4.63
N GLN A 211 22.70 4.62 4.77
CA GLN A 211 21.72 4.31 5.81
C GLN A 211 20.67 3.31 5.29
N LYS A 212 20.35 2.29 6.09
CA LYS A 212 19.18 1.43 5.84
C LYS A 212 17.89 2.20 6.12
N VAL A 213 17.03 2.27 5.11
CA VAL A 213 15.75 2.99 5.13
C VAL A 213 14.63 2.01 4.80
N SER A 214 13.41 2.31 5.25
CA SER A 214 12.23 1.48 5.00
C SER A 214 11.05 2.30 4.52
N PHE A 215 10.12 1.62 3.87
CA PHE A 215 8.81 2.18 3.46
C PHE A 215 7.65 1.28 3.90
N TYR A 216 7.88 -0.03 4.01
CA TYR A 216 6.91 -1.04 4.48
C TYR A 216 5.51 -0.91 3.90
N LYS A 217 5.39 -0.48 2.62
CA LYS A 217 4.11 -0.08 2.01
C LYS A 217 3.02 -1.14 2.18
N ARG A 218 3.34 -2.40 1.83
CA ARG A 218 2.37 -3.51 1.91
C ARG A 218 2.03 -3.92 3.34
N ALA A 219 2.96 -3.77 4.28
CA ALA A 219 2.70 -4.11 5.68
C ALA A 219 1.76 -3.07 6.28
N GLN A 220 2.05 -1.79 6.02
CA GLN A 220 1.20 -0.68 6.45
C GLN A 220 -0.21 -0.80 5.86
N ILE A 221 -0.36 -1.01 4.53
CA ILE A 221 -1.69 -1.14 3.91
C ILE A 221 -2.46 -2.39 4.38
N LEU A 222 -1.80 -3.47 4.79
CA LEU A 222 -2.46 -4.65 5.35
C LEU A 222 -3.11 -4.34 6.71
N VAL A 223 -2.36 -3.75 7.65
CA VAL A 223 -2.88 -3.37 8.97
C VAL A 223 -4.05 -2.40 8.85
N ALA A 224 -3.83 -1.43 7.99
CA ALA A 224 -4.78 -0.47 7.54
C ALA A 224 -6.05 -1.19 6.99
N ASP A 225 -5.94 -2.09 6.01
CA ASP A 225 -7.10 -2.73 5.36
C ASP A 225 -7.96 -3.49 6.38
N ILE A 226 -7.32 -4.08 7.39
CA ILE A 226 -7.99 -4.72 8.52
C ILE A 226 -8.72 -3.68 9.39
N TRP A 227 -8.06 -2.57 9.73
CA TRP A 227 -8.67 -1.46 10.47
C TRP A 227 -9.93 -0.93 9.78
N GLY A 228 -9.83 -0.64 8.48
CA GLY A 228 -10.93 -0.14 7.67
C GLY A 228 -12.05 -1.17 7.51
N CYS A 229 -11.74 -2.44 7.24
CA CYS A 229 -12.76 -3.48 7.03
C CYS A 229 -13.61 -3.75 8.28
N PHE A 230 -13.01 -3.61 9.47
CA PHE A 230 -13.69 -3.88 10.74
C PHE A 230 -14.12 -2.60 11.47
N ASN A 231 -14.02 -1.43 10.82
CA ASN A 231 -14.37 -0.13 11.38
C ASN A 231 -13.75 0.13 12.75
N GLY A 232 -12.49 -0.26 12.95
CA GLY A 232 -11.79 -0.06 14.22
C GLY A 232 -12.23 -0.97 15.38
N HIS A 233 -13.02 -2.02 15.11
CA HIS A 233 -13.51 -2.97 16.12
C HIS A 233 -12.95 -4.39 15.88
N GLY A 234 -13.09 -5.28 16.86
CA GLY A 234 -12.69 -6.68 16.73
C GLY A 234 -11.23 -6.83 16.26
N PHE A 235 -11.00 -7.56 15.16
CA PHE A 235 -9.67 -7.72 14.57
C PHE A 235 -9.05 -6.42 14.04
N GLY A 236 -9.85 -5.40 13.74
CA GLY A 236 -9.37 -4.08 13.31
C GLY A 236 -9.21 -3.08 14.44
N HIS A 237 -9.33 -3.49 15.71
CA HIS A 237 -9.11 -2.59 16.83
C HIS A 237 -7.62 -2.33 17.04
N PHE A 238 -7.17 -1.13 16.64
CA PHE A 238 -5.80 -0.65 16.85
C PHE A 238 -5.78 0.69 17.58
N THR A 239 -4.87 0.86 18.53
CA THR A 239 -4.81 2.05 19.41
C THR A 239 -3.95 3.20 18.89
N ASP A 240 -3.13 2.95 17.87
CA ASP A 240 -2.04 3.82 17.42
C ASP A 240 -1.94 3.88 15.88
N MET A 241 -3.08 3.89 15.19
CA MET A 241 -3.15 4.04 13.73
C MET A 241 -2.42 5.30 13.21
N ASP A 242 -2.31 6.35 14.05
CA ASP A 242 -1.55 7.57 13.75
C ASP A 242 -0.03 7.34 13.62
N GLY A 243 0.47 6.18 14.06
CA GLY A 243 1.85 5.75 13.87
C GLY A 243 2.14 5.25 12.44
N LEU A 244 1.11 4.96 11.65
CA LEU A 244 1.28 4.57 10.24
C LEU A 244 1.43 5.81 9.34
N THR A 245 2.15 5.64 8.23
CA THR A 245 2.29 6.63 7.18
C THR A 245 1.35 6.34 6.01
N MET A 246 1.35 7.24 5.02
CA MET A 246 0.80 6.93 3.69
C MET A 246 1.53 5.76 3.04
N PHE A 247 0.89 5.11 2.07
CA PHE A 247 1.37 3.90 1.43
C PHE A 247 2.19 4.27 0.19
N ALA A 248 3.49 4.48 0.39
CA ALA A 248 4.39 5.03 -0.63
C ALA A 248 4.54 4.13 -1.87
N ASP A 249 3.61 4.26 -2.82
CA ASP A 249 3.59 3.61 -4.13
C ASP A 249 3.89 4.62 -5.25
N TYR A 250 3.45 4.33 -6.49
CA TYR A 250 3.62 5.21 -7.64
C TYR A 250 2.38 6.06 -7.97
N ARG A 251 1.21 5.82 -7.36
CA ARG A 251 -0.06 6.49 -7.67
C ARG A 251 -0.31 7.70 -6.81
N VAL A 252 -0.07 7.63 -5.51
CA VAL A 252 -0.24 8.81 -4.65
C VAL A 252 0.79 9.92 -4.97
N PRO A 253 2.09 9.63 -5.20
CA PRO A 253 3.02 10.65 -5.70
C PRO A 253 2.59 11.26 -7.05
N GLN A 254 1.91 10.51 -7.92
CA GLN A 254 1.35 11.03 -9.16
C GLN A 254 0.33 12.14 -8.87
N VAL A 255 -0.56 11.93 -7.89
CA VAL A 255 -1.54 12.93 -7.44
C VAL A 255 -0.83 14.13 -6.83
N LEU A 256 0.06 13.90 -5.87
CA LEU A 256 0.76 14.98 -5.18
C LEU A 256 1.59 15.84 -6.14
N SER A 257 2.20 15.24 -7.16
CA SER A 257 2.91 15.99 -8.21
C SER A 257 1.95 16.80 -9.08
N HIS A 258 0.80 16.23 -9.46
CA HIS A 258 -0.23 16.93 -10.24
C HIS A 258 -0.79 18.14 -9.50
N GLU A 259 -1.07 18.00 -8.20
CA GLU A 259 -1.52 19.08 -7.31
C GLU A 259 -0.40 20.09 -7.00
N GLY A 260 0.79 19.90 -7.57
CA GLY A 260 1.95 20.78 -7.41
C GLY A 260 2.56 20.74 -6.01
N VAL A 261 2.27 19.71 -5.21
CA VAL A 261 2.85 19.49 -3.88
C VAL A 261 4.25 18.91 -4.00
N LEU A 262 4.44 17.87 -4.83
CA LEU A 262 5.76 17.34 -5.16
C LEU A 262 6.32 18.05 -6.39
N ILE A 263 7.49 18.67 -6.23
CA ILE A 263 8.21 19.33 -7.31
C ILE A 263 9.44 18.49 -7.66
N TYR A 264 9.53 18.09 -8.92
CA TYR A 264 10.66 17.34 -9.45
C TYR A 264 11.62 18.25 -10.20
N SER A 265 12.92 17.94 -10.09
CA SER A 265 13.95 18.54 -10.94
C SER A 265 13.68 18.23 -12.42
N ASN A 266 14.22 19.03 -13.33
CA ASN A 266 14.08 18.80 -14.78
C ASN A 266 14.61 17.43 -15.20
N GLU A 267 15.72 16.99 -14.60
CA GLU A 267 16.32 15.69 -14.87
C GLU A 267 15.38 14.53 -14.54
N LEU A 268 14.87 14.48 -13.31
CA LEU A 268 13.91 13.47 -12.89
C LEU A 268 12.62 13.55 -13.72
N LYS A 269 12.11 14.75 -13.98
CA LYS A 269 10.92 14.94 -14.82
C LYS A 269 11.12 14.33 -16.21
N CYS A 270 12.27 14.56 -16.85
CA CYS A 270 12.60 13.96 -18.15
C CYS A 270 12.69 12.42 -18.09
N ARG A 271 13.25 11.83 -17.01
CA ARG A 271 13.26 10.37 -16.81
C ARG A 271 11.83 9.80 -16.74
N LEU A 272 10.97 10.44 -15.94
CA LEU A 272 9.57 10.06 -15.78
C LEU A 272 8.75 10.20 -17.08
N GLU A 273 8.96 11.28 -17.84
CA GLU A 273 8.30 11.50 -19.14
C GLU A 273 8.73 10.49 -20.20
N ARG A 274 10.00 10.08 -20.19
CA ARG A 274 10.51 8.98 -21.02
C ARG A 274 10.01 7.62 -20.59
N LYS A 275 9.29 7.54 -19.47
CA LYS A 275 8.78 6.31 -18.88
C LYS A 275 9.90 5.30 -18.61
N GLU A 276 11.07 5.81 -18.27
CA GLU A 276 12.23 5.00 -17.90
C GLU A 276 11.89 4.16 -16.68
N GLU A 277 12.30 2.89 -16.70
CA GLU A 277 12.20 2.04 -15.52
C GLU A 277 13.27 2.47 -14.50
N ILE A 278 12.82 2.87 -13.31
CA ILE A 278 13.69 3.27 -12.20
C ILE A 278 13.86 2.03 -11.31
N PRO A 279 15.10 1.53 -11.11
CA PRO A 279 15.35 0.37 -10.26
C PRO A 279 14.84 0.57 -8.83
N PHE A 280 14.43 -0.52 -8.19
CA PHE A 280 14.11 -0.51 -6.76
C PHE A 280 15.35 -0.14 -5.94
N GLY A 281 15.21 0.81 -5.01
CA GLY A 281 16.32 1.33 -4.21
C GLY A 281 17.19 2.36 -4.95
N ASP A 282 16.82 2.77 -6.16
CA ASP A 282 17.44 3.92 -6.82
C ASP A 282 17.16 5.20 -6.03
N ARG A 283 18.08 6.17 -6.09
CA ARG A 283 17.94 7.44 -5.39
C ARG A 283 16.62 8.14 -5.73
N ASP A 284 16.26 8.19 -7.00
CA ASP A 284 15.07 8.92 -7.44
C ASP A 284 13.79 8.23 -6.97
N GLU A 285 13.76 6.89 -6.97
CA GLU A 285 12.65 6.12 -6.40
C GLU A 285 12.49 6.38 -4.90
N CYS A 286 13.58 6.26 -4.14
CA CYS A 286 13.59 6.52 -2.71
C CYS A 286 13.17 7.95 -2.37
N GLU A 287 13.65 8.96 -3.12
CA GLU A 287 13.29 10.36 -2.92
C GLU A 287 11.80 10.62 -3.20
N ILE A 288 11.23 10.06 -4.27
CA ILE A 288 9.80 10.22 -4.57
C ILE A 288 8.94 9.61 -3.45
N ARG A 289 9.29 8.41 -3.00
CA ARG A 289 8.54 7.70 -1.95
C ARG A 289 8.65 8.41 -0.60
N ALA A 290 9.85 8.83 -0.22
CA ALA A 290 10.11 9.62 0.99
C ALA A 290 9.36 10.97 0.98
N ALA A 291 9.42 11.69 -0.14
CA ALA A 291 8.72 12.96 -0.29
C ALA A 291 7.20 12.78 -0.15
N SER A 292 6.65 11.68 -0.67
CA SER A 292 5.23 11.36 -0.54
C SER A 292 4.82 11.13 0.91
N ILE A 293 5.60 10.34 1.66
CA ILE A 293 5.38 10.12 3.10
C ILE A 293 5.39 11.44 3.87
N LEU A 294 6.44 12.24 3.67
CA LEU A 294 6.58 13.51 4.39
C LEU A 294 5.51 14.52 3.99
N ALA A 295 5.15 14.60 2.71
CA ALA A 295 4.09 15.48 2.21
C ALA A 295 2.74 15.12 2.84
N VAL A 296 2.35 13.84 2.88
CA VAL A 296 1.09 13.44 3.49
C VAL A 296 1.10 13.67 5.00
N GLN A 297 2.21 13.41 5.70
CA GLN A 297 2.31 13.73 7.13
C GLN A 297 2.08 15.24 7.38
N LEU A 298 2.65 16.11 6.54
CA LEU A 298 2.44 17.55 6.63
C LEU A 298 1.01 17.95 6.27
N LEU A 299 0.38 17.30 5.29
CA LEU A 299 -1.04 17.50 4.95
C LEU A 299 -1.95 17.16 6.13
N VAL A 300 -1.74 16.00 6.77
CA VAL A 300 -2.50 15.57 7.95
C VAL A 300 -2.40 16.61 9.06
N ASN A 301 -1.18 17.06 9.38
CA ASN A 301 -0.97 18.05 10.42
C ASN A 301 -1.72 19.37 10.12
N GLN A 302 -1.59 19.90 8.90
CA GLN A 302 -2.24 21.16 8.52
C GLN A 302 -3.76 21.05 8.36
N ALA A 303 -4.27 19.89 7.93
CA ALA A 303 -5.71 19.67 7.82
C ALA A 303 -6.34 19.56 9.22
N ASN A 304 -5.71 18.82 10.13
CA ASN A 304 -6.18 18.68 11.51
C ASN A 304 -6.18 19.99 12.31
N GLU A 305 -5.31 20.96 11.99
CA GLU A 305 -5.37 22.32 12.58
C GLU A 305 -6.66 23.08 12.24
N LYS A 306 -7.33 22.70 11.14
CA LYS A 306 -8.52 23.38 10.62
C LYS A 306 -9.82 22.64 10.94
N ILE A 307 -9.74 21.34 11.22
CA ILE A 307 -10.88 20.53 11.60
C ILE A 307 -11.27 20.87 13.05
N PRO A 308 -12.50 21.34 13.30
CA PRO A 308 -12.95 21.59 14.67
C PRO A 308 -12.83 20.32 15.50
N LEU A 309 -12.29 20.43 16.71
CA LEU A 309 -12.41 19.38 17.72
C LEU A 309 -13.89 19.31 18.11
N GLU A 310 -14.71 18.51 17.44
CA GLU A 310 -16.05 18.26 17.93
C GLU A 310 -15.96 17.59 19.30
N LYS A 311 -16.69 18.17 20.26
CA LYS A 311 -16.83 17.65 21.61
C LYS A 311 -17.59 16.33 21.54
N ASP A 312 -16.94 15.27 21.98
CA ASP A 312 -17.60 14.23 22.79
C ASP A 312 -18.91 13.67 22.20
N THR A 313 -18.94 13.40 20.90
CA THR A 313 -19.73 12.24 20.43
C THR A 313 -18.92 11.03 20.89
N GLY A 314 -19.50 10.16 21.70
CA GLY A 314 -18.82 9.07 22.42
C GLY A 314 -18.13 8.00 21.56
N ASP A 315 -17.80 8.32 20.31
CA ASP A 315 -17.06 7.53 19.33
C ASP A 315 -15.64 8.09 19.07
N GLY A 316 -15.22 9.13 19.80
CA GLY A 316 -13.88 9.73 19.67
C GLY A 316 -13.73 10.52 18.37
N GLY A 317 -13.95 11.83 18.42
CA GLY A 317 -13.90 12.72 17.26
C GLY A 317 -12.76 12.36 16.28
N GLN A 318 -13.13 11.96 15.07
CA GLN A 318 -12.22 11.31 14.13
C GLN A 318 -11.21 12.33 13.59
N ARG A 319 -9.98 12.27 14.09
CA ARG A 319 -8.86 13.02 13.52
C ARG A 319 -8.44 12.37 12.21
N LEU A 320 -8.03 13.17 11.24
CA LEU A 320 -7.37 12.65 10.04
C LEU A 320 -6.06 11.99 10.45
N ASN A 321 -5.76 10.87 9.82
CA ASN A 321 -4.47 10.20 9.88
C ASN A 321 -3.94 9.95 8.45
N ALA A 322 -2.68 9.54 8.34
CA ALA A 322 -2.05 9.36 7.02
C ALA A 322 -2.72 8.27 6.16
N PRO A 323 -3.15 7.12 6.72
CA PRO A 323 -3.96 6.13 5.98
C PRO A 323 -5.24 6.70 5.35
N LEU A 324 -6.02 7.50 6.09
CA LEU A 324 -7.24 8.13 5.55
C LEU A 324 -6.94 9.08 4.39
N VAL A 325 -5.90 9.90 4.52
CA VAL A 325 -5.46 10.82 3.45
C VAL A 325 -4.96 10.06 2.23
N ASP A 326 -4.23 8.95 2.42
CA ASP A 326 -3.77 8.10 1.33
C ASP A 326 -4.95 7.55 0.51
N VAL A 327 -5.92 6.94 1.19
CA VAL A 327 -7.12 6.39 0.54
C VAL A 327 -7.90 7.48 -0.18
N TYR A 328 -8.06 8.66 0.42
CA TYR A 328 -8.70 9.80 -0.24
C TYR A 328 -7.99 10.19 -1.55
N LEU A 329 -6.66 10.38 -1.52
CA LEU A 329 -5.87 10.76 -2.70
C LEU A 329 -5.91 9.66 -3.78
N TRP A 330 -5.81 8.40 -3.37
CA TRP A 330 -5.88 7.26 -4.28
C TRP A 330 -7.26 7.14 -4.95
N ARG A 331 -8.35 7.33 -4.20
CA ARG A 331 -9.72 7.34 -4.76
C ARG A 331 -9.92 8.50 -5.71
N ARG A 332 -9.48 9.70 -5.35
CA ARG A 332 -9.53 10.89 -6.21
C ARG A 332 -8.83 10.64 -7.55
N ARG A 333 -7.65 10.00 -7.53
CA ARG A 333 -6.94 9.58 -8.75
C ARG A 333 -7.80 8.71 -9.66
N ARG A 334 -8.59 7.80 -9.08
CA ARG A 334 -9.44 6.87 -9.83
C ARG A 334 -10.69 7.54 -10.36
N GLN A 335 -11.35 8.36 -9.55
CA GLN A 335 -12.54 9.12 -9.97
C GLN A 335 -12.20 10.08 -11.12
N PHE A 336 -11.07 10.77 -11.05
CA PHE A 336 -10.63 11.74 -12.06
C PHE A 336 -9.47 11.19 -12.91
N THR A 337 -9.62 9.95 -13.39
CA THR A 337 -8.56 9.23 -14.11
C THR A 337 -7.99 10.03 -15.29
N ASP A 338 -8.81 10.71 -16.09
CA ASP A 338 -8.35 11.45 -17.27
C ASP A 338 -7.56 12.73 -16.93
N LEU A 339 -7.78 13.30 -15.75
CA LEU A 339 -7.01 14.41 -15.21
C LEU A 339 -5.59 13.96 -14.85
N TYR A 340 -5.48 12.89 -14.06
CA TYR A 340 -4.19 12.44 -13.52
C TYR A 340 -3.36 11.61 -14.51
N LYS A 341 -3.97 10.98 -15.53
CA LYS A 341 -3.27 10.21 -16.58
C LYS A 341 -2.15 10.99 -17.28
N GLN A 342 -2.26 12.32 -17.35
CA GLN A 342 -1.29 13.20 -18.01
C GLN A 342 -0.02 13.43 -17.18
N THR A 343 -0.08 13.13 -15.89
CA THR A 343 1.06 13.30 -14.97
C THR A 343 1.86 12.00 -14.97
N PRO A 344 3.16 12.01 -15.32
CA PRO A 344 3.96 10.80 -15.29
C PRO A 344 4.18 10.32 -13.85
N PHE A 345 4.50 9.04 -13.69
CA PHE A 345 4.80 8.40 -12.41
C PHE A 345 6.04 7.52 -12.56
N HIS A 346 6.77 7.28 -11.47
CA HIS A 346 7.94 6.41 -11.51
C HIS A 346 7.51 4.96 -11.78
N ARG A 347 8.21 4.30 -12.71
CA ARG A 347 7.97 2.89 -13.04
C ARG A 347 9.06 2.07 -12.39
N THR A 348 8.74 1.43 -11.29
CA THR A 348 9.66 0.52 -10.60
C THR A 348 8.99 -0.84 -10.55
N ARG A 349 9.68 -1.86 -11.06
CA ARG A 349 9.22 -3.24 -10.99
C ARG A 349 9.77 -3.86 -9.72
N SER A 350 8.92 -4.06 -8.73
CA SER A 350 9.33 -4.69 -7.47
C SER A 350 8.20 -5.51 -6.86
N ILE A 351 8.55 -6.42 -5.96
CA ILE A 351 7.55 -7.15 -5.18
C ILE A 351 6.92 -6.27 -4.10
N PHE A 352 7.46 -5.08 -3.80
CA PHE A 352 7.12 -4.34 -2.58
C PHE A 352 5.95 -3.37 -2.72
N TYR A 353 5.59 -2.90 -3.93
CA TYR A 353 4.46 -1.98 -4.11
C TYR A 353 3.85 -1.94 -5.50
#